data_AF-A0AAU4E003-F1
#
_entry.id   AF-A0AAU4E003-F1
#
_cell.length_a   1.000
_cell.length_b   1.000
_cell.length_c   1.000
_cell.angle_alpha   90.00
_cell.angle_beta   90.00
_cell.angle_gamma   90.00
#
_symmetry.space_group_name_H-M   'P 1'
#
loop_
_entity.id
_entity.type
_entity.pdbx_description
1 polymer ?
#
loop_
_entity_poly.entity_id
_entity_poly.type
_entity_poly.pdbx_seq_one_letter_code
_entity_poly.pdbx_strand_id
1 'polypeptide(L)' 'MEGRLTPGQVSDWATPWHTEEAGDIQDDLVWDAIEGLVVADMLVAPGQHLYGPLDFQAWPADFDARRKAGD' A
#
# COMPACT_ATOMS: atom_id res chain seq x y z
N MET A 1 -6.44 -16.42 14.64
CA MET A 1 -6.14 -14.97 14.67
C MET A 1 -6.82 -14.40 13.45
N GLU A 2 -7.92 -13.67 13.61
CA GLU A 2 -8.57 -13.01 12.49
C GLU A 2 -7.64 -11.88 12.01
N GLY A 3 -6.92 -12.14 10.91
CA GLY A 3 -5.82 -11.32 10.39
C GLY A 3 -6.26 -9.98 9.81
N ARG A 4 -6.69 -9.06 10.68
CA ARG A 4 -6.93 -7.66 10.35
C ARG A 4 -5.79 -6.81 10.89
N LEU A 5 -5.16 -6.03 10.00
CA LEU A 5 -4.15 -5.05 10.35
C LEU A 5 -4.78 -3.65 10.36
N THR A 6 -4.28 -2.76 11.22
CA THR A 6 -4.61 -1.33 11.17
C THR A 6 -3.82 -0.63 10.05
N PRO A 7 -4.25 0.57 9.59
CA PRO A 7 -3.49 1.34 8.61
C PRO A 7 -2.03 1.58 9.03
N GLY A 8 -1.79 1.93 10.31
CA GLY A 8 -0.45 2.04 10.89
C GLY A 8 0.36 0.74 10.79
N GLN A 9 -0.22 -0.41 11.12
CA GLN A 9 0.48 -1.70 11.00
C GLN A 9 0.85 -2.06 9.56
N VAL A 10 0.02 -1.66 8.59
CA VAL A 10 0.30 -1.83 7.16
C VAL A 10 1.44 -0.92 6.71
N SER A 11 1.39 0.35 7.09
CA SER A 11 2.46 1.33 6.83
C SER A 11 3.80 0.89 7.42
N ASP A 12 3.82 0.45 8.67
CA ASP A 12 5.01 -0.05 9.36
C ASP A 12 5.62 -1.26 8.64
N TRP A 13 4.78 -2.16 8.13
CA TRP A 13 5.23 -3.31 7.36
C TRP A 13 5.79 -2.93 5.99
N ALA A 14 5.19 -1.94 5.32
CA ALA A 14 5.55 -1.51 3.97
C ALA A 14 6.83 -0.64 3.94
N THR A 15 7.03 0.17 4.97
CA THR A 15 8.14 1.13 5.10
C THR A 15 9.52 0.55 4.75
N PRO A 16 9.97 -0.61 5.27
CA PRO A 16 11.30 -1.14 4.95
C PRO A 16 11.47 -1.56 3.48
N TRP A 17 10.38 -1.75 2.73
CA TRP A 17 10.43 -2.11 1.30
C TRP A 17 10.49 -0.89 0.37
N HIS A 18 10.30 0.32 0.92
CA HIS A 18 10.26 1.59 0.17
C HIS A 18 11.49 2.47 0.43
N THR A 19 12.52 1.97 1.11
CA THR A 19 13.77 2.71 1.35
C THR A 19 14.77 2.50 0.21
N GLU A 20 15.74 3.40 0.05
CA GLU A 20 16.86 3.20 -0.89
C GLU A 20 17.64 1.89 -0.63
N GLU A 21 17.58 1.37 0.60
CA GLU A 21 18.17 0.09 1.01
C GLU A 21 17.35 -1.12 0.58
N ALA A 22 16.09 -0.93 0.16
CA ALA A 22 15.24 -1.99 -0.39
C ALA A 22 15.73 -2.49 -1.75
N GLY A 23 16.65 -1.76 -2.40
CA GLY A 23 17.59 -2.22 -3.41
C GLY A 23 17.05 -2.73 -4.76
N ASP A 24 15.86 -3.34 -4.82
CA ASP A 24 15.58 -4.34 -5.87
C ASP A 24 14.11 -4.46 -6.32
N ILE A 25 13.21 -3.55 -5.95
CA ILE A 25 11.89 -3.53 -6.60
C ILE A 25 12.03 -2.89 -7.98
N GLN A 26 12.24 -3.73 -8.99
CA GLN A 26 12.37 -3.35 -10.42
C GLN A 26 11.03 -3.32 -11.15
N ASP A 27 9.98 -3.86 -10.52
CA ASP A 27 8.64 -3.92 -11.07
C ASP A 27 7.87 -2.68 -10.61
N ASP A 28 7.58 -1.78 -11.54
CA ASP A 28 6.89 -0.50 -11.28
C ASP A 28 5.51 -0.72 -10.65
N LEU A 29 4.80 -1.78 -11.03
CA LEU A 29 3.50 -2.10 -10.45
C LEU A 29 3.64 -2.55 -8.98
N VAL A 30 4.67 -3.34 -8.66
CA VAL A 30 4.97 -3.71 -7.27
C VAL A 30 5.43 -2.49 -6.48
N TRP A 31 6.22 -1.61 -7.08
CA TRP A 31 6.67 -0.37 -6.45
C TRP A 31 5.49 0.52 -6.06
N ASP A 32 4.59 0.81 -7.01
CA ASP A 32 3.37 1.60 -6.77
C ASP A 32 2.50 1.00 -5.65
N ALA A 33 2.38 -0.33 -5.63
CA ALA A 33 1.63 -1.02 -4.59
C ALA A 33 2.27 -0.82 -3.21
N ILE A 34 3.59 -0.97 -3.10
CA ILE A 34 4.32 -0.73 -1.86
C ILE A 34 4.20 0.74 -1.42
N GLU A 35 4.34 1.70 -2.34
CA GLU A 35 4.15 3.13 -2.05
C GLU A 35 2.77 3.39 -1.45
N GLY A 36 1.71 2.86 -2.07
CA GLY A 36 0.35 2.98 -1.54
C GLY A 36 0.18 2.42 -0.13
N LEU A 37 0.85 1.31 0.19
CA LEU A 37 0.84 0.73 1.54
C LEU A 37 1.64 1.57 2.55
N VAL A 38 2.74 2.21 2.15
CA VAL A 38 3.51 3.12 3.00
C VAL A 38 2.67 4.33 3.42
N VAL A 39 1.85 4.87 2.53
CA VAL A 39 0.98 6.00 2.85
C VAL A 39 -0.38 5.58 3.42
N ALA A 40 -0.57 4.31 3.79
CA ALA A 40 -1.83 3.81 4.33
C ALA A 40 -2.27 4.53 5.62
N ASP A 41 -1.32 4.92 6.48
CA ASP A 41 -1.61 5.66 7.72
C ASP A 41 -1.55 7.19 7.56
N MET A 42 -1.43 7.69 6.33
CA MET A 42 -1.34 9.12 6.09
C MET A 42 -2.63 9.84 6.47
N LEU A 43 -2.52 10.91 7.25
CA LEU A 43 -3.62 11.78 7.64
C LEU A 43 -3.71 13.02 6.73
N VAL A 44 -4.92 13.36 6.30
CA VAL A 44 -5.21 14.61 5.56
C VAL A 44 -5.77 15.72 6.46
N ALA A 45 -6.31 15.33 7.62
CA ALA A 45 -6.75 16.22 8.69
C ALA A 45 -6.69 15.46 10.03
N PRO A 46 -6.80 16.15 11.19
CA PRO A 46 -6.81 15.48 12.49
C PRO A 46 -7.90 14.39 12.56
N GLY A 47 -7.47 13.13 12.68
CA GLY A 47 -8.36 11.96 12.75
C GLY A 47 -8.98 11.53 11.42
N GLN A 48 -8.55 12.09 10.29
CA GLN A 48 -9.02 11.72 8.95
C GLN A 48 -7.85 11.21 8.10
N HIS A 49 -7.90 9.92 7.77
CA HIS A 49 -6.97 9.27 6.85
C HIS A 49 -7.21 9.68 5.40
N LEU A 50 -6.14 9.64 4.60
CA LEU A 50 -6.18 9.79 3.15
C LEU A 50 -7.02 8.69 2.49
N TYR A 51 -6.88 7.46 3.00
CA TYR A 51 -7.58 6.28 2.51
C TYR A 51 -8.56 5.74 3.54
N GLY A 52 -9.75 5.38 3.07
CA GLY A 52 -10.79 4.75 3.85
C GLY A 52 -10.96 3.26 3.54
N PRO A 53 -11.89 2.57 4.22
CA PRO A 53 -12.12 1.14 4.04
C PRO A 53 -12.45 0.70 2.60
N LEU A 54 -13.08 1.57 1.81
CA LEU A 54 -13.41 1.27 0.41
C LEU A 54 -12.17 1.25 -0.48
N ASP A 55 -11.23 2.16 -0.25
CA ASP A 55 -9.96 2.21 -0.99
C ASP A 55 -9.17 0.91 -0.73
N PHE A 56 -9.03 0.51 0.54
CA PHE A 56 -8.36 -0.74 0.92
C PHE A 56 -9.02 -1.99 0.32
N GLN A 57 -10.35 -1.97 0.13
CA GLN A 57 -11.06 -3.08 -0.51
C GLN A 57 -10.82 -3.15 -2.02
N ALA A 58 -10.56 -2.00 -2.67
CA ALA A 58 -10.32 -1.92 -4.11
C ALA A 58 -8.90 -2.29 -4.51
N TRP A 59 -7.89 -1.95 -3.68
CA TRP A 59 -6.46 -2.10 -4.03
C TRP A 59 -6.05 -3.47 -4.59
N PRO A 60 -6.47 -4.63 -4.02
CA PRO A 60 -6.08 -5.92 -4.58
C PRO A 60 -6.66 -6.17 -5.98
N ALA A 61 -7.89 -5.72 -6.22
CA ALA A 61 -8.54 -5.88 -7.52
C ALA A 61 -7.89 -4.98 -8.58
N ASP A 62 -7.54 -3.74 -8.21
CA ASP A 62 -6.83 -2.81 -9.07
C ASP A 62 -5.43 -3.32 -9.43
N PHE A 63 -4.68 -3.82 -8.45
CA PHE A 63 -3.38 -4.46 -8.67
C PHE A 63 -3.48 -5.64 -9.64
N ASP A 64 -4.43 -6.55 -9.43
CA ASP A 64 -4.64 -7.70 -10.31
C ASP A 64 -5.09 -7.30 -11.72
N ALA A 65 -5.83 -6.21 -11.87
CA ALA A 65 -6.22 -5.67 -13.17
C ALA A 65 -5.00 -5.12 -13.92
N ARG A 66 -4.17 -4.29 -13.28
CA ARG A 66 -2.94 -3.73 -13.86
C ARG A 66 -1.94 -4.82 -14.23
N ARG A 67 -1.74 -5.81 -13.35
CA ARG A 67 -0.87 -6.97 -13.62
C ARG A 67 -1.29 -7.77 -14.84
N LYS A 68 -2.60 -7.88 -15.11
CA LYS A 68 -3.12 -8.56 -16.31
C LYS A 68 -2.99 -7.71 -17.57
N ALA A 69 -3.01 -6.39 -17.42
CA ALA A 69 -2.81 -5.46 -18.53
C ALA A 69 -1.36 -5.42 -19.02
N GLY A 70 -0.40 -5.84 -18.18
CA GLY A 70 1.02 -5.87 -18.52
C GLY A 70 1.69 -4.50 -18.45
N ASP A 71 1.19 -3.63 -17.55
CA ASP A 71 1.90 -2.42 -17.11
C ASP A 71 3.27 -2.78 -16.51
#